data_AF-A0A9P2T8G0-F1
#
_entry.id   AF-A0A9P2T8G0-F1
#
_cell.length_a   1.000
_cell.length_b   1.000
_cell.length_c   1.000
_cell.angle_alpha   90.00
_cell.angle_beta   90.00
_cell.angle_gamma   90.00
#
_symmetry.space_group_name_H-M   'P 1'
#
loop_
_entity.id
_entity.type
_entity.pdbx_description
1 polymer ?
#
loop_
_entity_poly.entity_id
_entity_poly.type
_entity_poly.pdbx_seq_one_letter_code
_entity_poly.pdbx_strand_id
1 'polypeptide(L)'
;MNEFLLVLAGGAVSLVTSATVTWLQGRYARKAETRAASHTATRQLTRLLIAQRDAAEEAPSTAALAEAELLAATITARRPREAVQEVIRLLRECTMPELEQLSGVPAQQARQLLCDYGLAVLGAHLRGDRLPQPPETVRNIRRVEEEALKIRAGGVSEASAESAESGADEPPAETAPKITSRKVRTKPRTTRRAAEADPLD
;
A
#
# COMPACT_ATOMS: atom_id res chain seq x y z
N MET A 1 -49.92 6.15 -46.92
CA MET A 1 -48.84 5.22 -46.54
C MET A 1 -47.59 5.94 -46.00
N ASN A 2 -47.11 7.02 -46.62
CA ASN A 2 -45.89 7.72 -46.19
C ASN A 2 -45.96 8.40 -44.80
N GLU A 3 -47.15 8.81 -44.36
CA GLU A 3 -47.37 9.44 -43.05
C GLU A 3 -47.11 8.49 -41.88
N PHE A 4 -47.53 7.22 -42.00
CA PHE A 4 -47.22 6.18 -41.01
C PHE A 4 -45.72 5.90 -40.92
N LEU A 5 -45.00 5.93 -42.05
CA LEU A 5 -43.54 5.76 -42.07
C LEU A 5 -42.82 6.94 -41.40
N LEU A 6 -43.31 8.16 -41.58
CA LEU A 6 -42.79 9.36 -40.91
C LEU A 6 -43.02 9.32 -39.39
N VAL A 7 -44.22 8.93 -38.95
CA VAL A 7 -44.54 8.78 -37.52
C VAL A 7 -43.72 7.65 -36.89
N LEU A 8 -43.56 6.52 -37.58
CA LEU A 8 -42.73 5.41 -37.12
C LEU A 8 -41.25 5.82 -37.03
N ALA A 9 -40.73 6.53 -38.04
CA ALA A 9 -39.37 7.03 -38.04
C ALA A 9 -39.15 8.06 -36.90
N GLY A 10 -40.08 9.00 -36.72
CA GLY A 10 -40.04 9.96 -35.61
C GLY A 10 -40.09 9.28 -34.24
N GLY A 11 -40.94 8.26 -34.09
CA GLY A 11 -41.03 7.44 -32.88
C GLY A 11 -39.76 6.64 -32.61
N ALA A 12 -39.18 6.01 -33.63
CA ALA A 12 -37.93 5.26 -33.52
C ALA A 12 -36.76 6.17 -33.14
N VAL A 13 -36.64 7.34 -33.76
CA VAL A 13 -35.61 8.34 -33.42
C VAL A 13 -35.81 8.84 -31.97
N SER A 14 -37.04 9.11 -31.56
CA SER A 14 -37.37 9.52 -30.18
C SER A 14 -37.02 8.43 -29.16
N LEU A 15 -37.24 7.16 -29.50
CA LEU A 15 -36.90 6.03 -28.63
C LEU A 15 -35.39 5.85 -28.51
N VAL A 16 -34.66 5.87 -29.64
CA VAL A 16 -33.19 5.73 -29.64
C VAL A 16 -32.54 6.87 -28.87
N THR A 17 -32.99 8.11 -29.07
CA THR A 17 -32.48 9.27 -28.32
C THR A 17 -32.78 9.16 -26.83
N SER A 18 -33.99 8.75 -26.42
CA SER A 18 -34.31 8.54 -25.02
C SER A 18 -33.49 7.41 -24.37
N ALA A 19 -33.33 6.27 -25.07
CA ALA A 19 -32.56 5.13 -24.58
C ALA A 19 -31.07 5.46 -24.44
N THR A 20 -30.49 6.18 -25.40
CA THR A 20 -29.08 6.59 -25.35
C THR A 20 -28.82 7.60 -24.23
N VAL A 21 -29.71 8.58 -24.03
CA VAL A 21 -29.61 9.53 -22.92
C VAL A 21 -29.73 8.81 -21.57
N THR A 22 -30.71 7.91 -21.42
CA THR A 22 -30.92 7.13 -20.19
C THR A 22 -29.71 6.26 -19.88
N TRP A 23 -29.17 5.55 -20.88
CA TRP A 23 -27.98 4.73 -20.72
C TRP A 23 -26.76 5.55 -20.31
N LEU A 24 -26.56 6.70 -20.96
CA LEU A 24 -25.45 7.59 -20.69
C LEU A 24 -25.55 8.21 -19.29
N GLN A 25 -26.74 8.68 -18.90
CA GLN A 25 -27.02 9.16 -17.55
C GLN A 25 -26.80 8.07 -16.50
N GLY A 26 -27.29 6.85 -16.74
CA GLY A 26 -27.05 5.71 -15.86
C GLY A 26 -25.56 5.39 -15.69
N ARG A 27 -24.77 5.49 -16.77
CA ARG A 27 -23.32 5.31 -16.72
C ARG A 27 -22.63 6.39 -15.89
N TYR A 28 -23.03 7.66 -16.06
CA TYR A 28 -22.46 8.76 -15.29
C TYR A 28 -22.90 8.73 -13.81
N ALA A 29 -24.16 8.39 -13.53
CA ALA A 29 -24.68 8.24 -12.17
C ALA A 29 -23.91 7.18 -11.39
N ARG A 30 -23.72 5.98 -11.94
CA ARG A 30 -22.92 4.91 -11.30
C ARG A 30 -21.47 5.34 -11.02
N LYS A 31 -20.87 6.09 -11.96
CA LYS A 31 -19.50 6.62 -11.78
C LYS A 31 -19.45 7.71 -10.71
N ALA A 32 -20.49 8.53 -10.60
CA ALA A 32 -20.60 9.54 -9.56
C ALA A 32 -20.83 8.90 -8.18
N GLU A 33 -21.72 7.91 -8.09
CA GLU A 33 -22.01 7.16 -6.86
C GLU A 33 -20.78 6.45 -6.30
N THR A 34 -20.02 5.76 -7.15
CA THR A 34 -18.77 5.07 -6.71
C THR A 34 -17.72 6.06 -6.20
N ARG A 35 -17.59 7.22 -6.83
CA ARG A 35 -16.69 8.29 -6.35
C ARG A 35 -17.19 8.89 -5.03
N ALA A 36 -18.49 9.17 -4.93
CA ALA A 36 -19.09 9.70 -3.71
C ALA A 36 -18.94 8.73 -2.54
N ALA A 37 -19.21 7.44 -2.75
CA ALA A 37 -19.01 6.39 -1.76
C ALA A 37 -17.54 6.30 -1.33
N SER A 38 -16.60 6.30 -2.26
CA SER A 38 -15.15 6.30 -1.97
C SER A 38 -14.73 7.54 -1.14
N HIS A 39 -15.27 8.73 -1.45
CA HIS A 39 -14.99 9.94 -0.68
C HIS A 39 -15.56 9.87 0.74
N THR A 40 -16.79 9.38 0.90
CA THR A 40 -17.42 9.20 2.21
C THR A 40 -16.65 8.19 3.05
N ALA A 41 -16.27 7.05 2.47
CA ALA A 41 -15.44 6.05 3.13
C ALA A 41 -14.08 6.60 3.55
N THR A 42 -13.44 7.40 2.68
CA THR A 42 -12.17 8.07 3.01
C THR A 42 -12.31 9.04 4.19
N ARG A 43 -13.42 9.78 4.27
CA ARG A 43 -13.72 10.66 5.42
C ARG A 43 -13.95 9.86 6.70
N GLN A 44 -14.66 8.73 6.61
CA GLN A 44 -14.86 7.83 7.76
C GLN A 44 -13.53 7.23 8.23
N LEU A 45 -12.69 6.74 7.30
CA LEU A 45 -11.34 6.26 7.60
C LEU A 45 -10.48 7.33 8.28
N THR A 46 -10.56 8.58 7.80
CA THR A 46 -9.83 9.70 8.40
C THR A 46 -10.27 9.89 9.86
N ARG A 47 -11.58 9.83 10.15
CA ARG A 47 -12.09 9.93 11.53
C ARG A 47 -11.65 8.75 12.39
N LEU A 48 -11.69 7.53 11.87
CA LEU A 48 -11.23 6.33 12.58
C LEU A 48 -9.74 6.40 12.91
N LEU A 49 -8.90 6.83 11.96
CA LEU A 49 -7.46 6.98 12.20
C LEU A 49 -7.15 8.07 13.22
N ILE A 50 -7.90 9.18 13.23
CA ILE A 50 -7.77 10.22 14.27
C ILE A 50 -8.16 9.66 15.63
N ALA A 51 -9.31 8.99 15.73
CA ALA A 51 -9.75 8.36 16.98
C ALA A 51 -8.73 7.34 17.49
N GLN A 52 -8.15 6.54 16.58
CA GLN A 52 -7.14 5.54 16.92
C GLN A 52 -5.80 6.16 17.34
N ARG A 53 -5.43 7.31 16.76
CA ARG A 53 -4.26 8.07 17.15
C ARG A 53 -4.41 8.64 18.56
N ASP A 54 -5.60 9.19 18.85
CA ASP A 54 -5.89 9.95 20.06
C ASP A 54 -6.38 9.05 21.22
N ALA A 55 -6.66 7.78 20.95
CA ALA A 55 -6.96 6.79 21.99
C ALA A 55 -5.77 6.66 22.96
N ALA A 56 -6.03 6.81 24.26
CA ALA A 56 -5.01 6.72 25.31
C ALA A 56 -4.77 5.26 25.69
N GLU A 57 -3.49 4.79 25.65
CA GLU A 57 -2.92 3.51 26.14
C GLU A 57 -3.62 2.18 25.77
N GLU A 58 -4.88 2.19 25.36
CA GLU A 58 -5.66 1.03 25.02
C GLU A 58 -5.18 0.43 23.70
N ALA A 59 -5.28 -0.89 23.64
CA ALA A 59 -5.04 -1.65 22.42
C ALA A 59 -5.98 -1.15 21.30
N PRO A 60 -5.52 -1.20 20.04
CA PRO A 60 -6.37 -0.89 18.91
C PRO A 60 -7.69 -1.65 18.96
N SER A 61 -8.79 -0.92 18.85
CA SER A 61 -10.11 -1.55 18.85
C SER A 61 -10.26 -2.41 17.59
N THR A 62 -10.28 -3.73 17.79
CA THR A 62 -10.34 -4.72 16.70
C THR A 62 -11.56 -4.50 15.81
N ALA A 63 -12.69 -4.09 16.39
CA ALA A 63 -13.90 -3.73 15.66
C ALA A 63 -13.72 -2.50 14.77
N ALA A 64 -13.07 -1.43 15.25
CA ALA A 64 -12.81 -0.24 14.43
C ALA A 64 -11.79 -0.53 13.32
N LEU A 65 -10.80 -1.39 13.59
CA LEU A 65 -9.87 -1.84 12.56
C LEU A 65 -10.54 -2.75 11.53
N ALA A 66 -11.51 -3.58 11.91
CA ALA A 66 -12.31 -4.36 10.96
C ALA A 66 -13.19 -3.46 10.08
N GLU A 67 -13.84 -2.45 10.68
CA GLU A 67 -14.58 -1.43 9.92
C GLU A 67 -13.66 -0.66 8.97
N ALA A 68 -12.46 -0.28 9.43
CA ALA A 68 -11.47 0.39 8.61
C ALA A 68 -11.04 -0.46 7.40
N GLU A 69 -10.88 -1.78 7.54
CA GLU A 69 -10.56 -2.65 6.40
C GLU A 69 -11.67 -2.69 5.35
N LEU A 70 -12.93 -2.78 5.81
CA LEU A 70 -14.09 -2.75 4.93
C LEU A 70 -14.16 -1.42 4.17
N LEU A 71 -13.92 -0.30 4.85
CA LEU A 71 -13.89 1.02 4.24
C LEU A 71 -12.71 1.18 3.27
N ALA A 72 -11.53 0.67 3.61
CA ALA A 72 -10.37 0.69 2.73
C ALA A 72 -10.61 -0.09 1.44
N ALA A 73 -11.35 -1.21 1.49
CA ALA A 73 -11.71 -1.99 0.30
C ALA A 73 -12.56 -1.20 -0.72
N THR A 74 -13.30 -0.17 -0.27
CA THR A 74 -14.09 0.70 -1.15
C THR A 74 -13.25 1.72 -1.94
N ILE A 75 -11.99 1.94 -1.55
CA ILE A 75 -11.06 2.81 -2.27
C ILE A 75 -10.73 2.17 -3.61
N THR A 76 -11.15 2.82 -4.69
CA THR A 76 -10.98 2.31 -6.06
C THR A 76 -9.54 2.41 -6.55
N ALA A 77 -8.77 3.38 -6.04
CA ALA A 77 -7.39 3.58 -6.43
C ALA A 77 -6.47 2.57 -5.73
N ARG A 78 -5.74 1.78 -6.52
CA ARG A 78 -4.90 0.67 -6.03
C ARG A 78 -3.86 1.10 -5.00
N ARG A 79 -3.02 2.08 -5.34
CA ARG A 79 -1.89 2.51 -4.49
C ARG A 79 -2.32 3.05 -3.11
N PRO A 80 -3.29 3.98 -3.00
CA PRO A 80 -3.74 4.44 -1.68
C PRO A 80 -4.44 3.32 -0.91
N ARG A 81 -5.21 2.45 -1.59
CA ARG A 81 -5.82 1.28 -0.94
C ARG A 81 -4.77 0.38 -0.30
N GLU A 82 -3.74 -0.01 -1.05
CA GLU A 82 -2.67 -0.89 -0.55
C GLU A 82 -1.94 -0.24 0.64
N ALA A 83 -1.60 1.06 0.54
CA ALA A 83 -0.94 1.78 1.62
C ALA A 83 -1.81 1.88 2.89
N VAL A 84 -3.12 2.10 2.75
CA VAL A 84 -4.05 2.16 3.89
C VAL A 84 -4.26 0.78 4.51
N GLN A 85 -4.40 -0.27 3.70
CA GLN A 85 -4.49 -1.65 4.18
C GLN A 85 -3.23 -2.07 4.94
N GLU A 86 -2.05 -1.66 4.47
CA GLU A 86 -0.78 -1.88 5.15
C GLU A 86 -0.76 -1.18 6.52
N VAL A 87 -1.19 0.09 6.59
CA VAL A 87 -1.30 0.81 7.87
C VAL A 87 -2.26 0.09 8.83
N ILE A 88 -3.43 -0.34 8.36
CA ILE A 88 -4.41 -1.03 9.20
C ILE A 88 -3.85 -2.36 9.72
N ARG A 89 -3.14 -3.12 8.87
CA ARG A 89 -2.46 -4.35 9.27
C ARG A 89 -1.40 -4.07 10.35
N LEU A 90 -0.54 -3.09 10.15
CA LEU A 90 0.50 -2.74 11.14
C LEU A 90 -0.11 -2.22 12.45
N LEU A 91 -1.24 -1.51 12.37
CA LEU A 91 -1.98 -1.07 13.56
C LEU A 91 -2.57 -2.25 14.34
N ARG A 92 -2.92 -3.39 13.72
CA ARG A 92 -3.36 -4.59 14.45
C ARG A 92 -2.22 -5.21 15.24
N GLU A 93 -1.05 -5.22 14.64
CA GLU A 93 0.10 -5.91 15.19
C GLU A 93 0.93 -5.04 16.14
N CYS A 94 0.69 -3.72 16.22
CA CYS A 94 1.53 -2.79 16.98
C CYS A 94 1.60 -3.05 18.50
N THR A 95 0.71 -3.89 19.06
CA THR A 95 0.74 -4.33 20.46
C THR A 95 1.62 -5.56 20.69
N MET A 96 2.22 -6.13 19.64
CA MET A 96 3.15 -7.26 19.79
C MET A 96 4.44 -6.80 20.49
N PRO A 97 4.87 -7.49 21.57
CA PRO A 97 6.08 -7.11 22.30
C PRO A 97 7.35 -7.28 21.45
N GLU A 98 7.34 -8.20 20.47
CA GLU A 98 8.48 -8.40 19.57
C GLU A 98 8.74 -7.17 18.70
N LEU A 99 7.68 -6.43 18.31
CA LEU A 99 7.83 -5.21 17.54
C LEU A 99 8.49 -4.11 18.35
N GLU A 100 8.08 -3.92 19.60
CA GLU A 100 8.67 -2.90 20.47
C GLU A 100 10.16 -3.19 20.73
N GLN A 101 10.51 -4.45 21.00
CA GLN A 101 11.89 -4.86 21.28
C GLN A 101 12.82 -4.70 20.08
N LEU A 102 12.36 -5.05 18.88
CA LEU A 102 13.19 -5.07 17.67
C LEU A 102 13.16 -3.74 16.90
N SER A 103 12.04 -3.01 16.94
CA SER A 103 11.95 -1.68 16.30
C SER A 103 12.46 -0.55 17.20
N GLY A 104 12.51 -0.77 18.52
CA GLY A 104 12.90 0.25 19.51
C GLY A 104 11.88 1.38 19.67
N VAL A 105 10.67 1.23 19.11
CA VAL A 105 9.60 2.23 19.17
C VAL A 105 8.49 1.71 20.08
N PRO A 106 8.07 2.47 21.11
CA PRO A 106 6.97 2.06 21.97
C PRO A 106 5.66 1.98 21.18
N ALA A 107 4.80 1.03 21.53
CA ALA A 107 3.56 0.75 20.81
C ALA A 107 2.68 2.00 20.58
N GLN A 108 2.61 2.90 21.57
CA GLN A 108 1.88 4.15 21.47
C GLN A 108 2.47 5.10 20.42
N GLN A 109 3.79 5.24 20.36
CA GLN A 109 4.46 6.09 19.37
C GLN A 109 4.38 5.48 17.97
N ALA A 110 4.51 4.15 17.85
CA ALA A 110 4.31 3.43 16.60
C ALA A 110 2.90 3.65 16.05
N ARG A 111 1.88 3.57 16.91
CA ARG A 111 0.48 3.87 16.56
C ARG A 111 0.32 5.29 16.03
N GLN A 112 0.90 6.29 16.69
CA GLN A 112 0.84 7.67 16.24
C GLN A 112 1.46 7.85 14.85
N LEU A 113 2.66 7.32 14.63
CA LEU A 113 3.36 7.39 13.35
C LEU A 113 2.59 6.70 12.22
N LEU A 114 2.01 5.53 12.50
CA LEU A 114 1.18 4.79 11.54
C LEU A 114 -0.09 5.55 11.18
N CYS A 115 -0.79 6.10 12.17
CA CYS A 115 -1.97 6.93 11.95
C CYS A 115 -1.63 8.19 11.15
N ASP A 116 -0.56 8.91 11.49
CA ASP A 116 -0.15 10.13 10.80
C ASP A 116 0.24 9.83 9.33
N TYR A 117 0.96 8.73 9.08
CA TYR A 117 1.24 8.28 7.71
C TYR A 117 -0.05 7.92 6.96
N GLY A 118 -0.96 7.17 7.59
CA GLY A 118 -2.27 6.85 7.01
C GLY A 118 -3.08 8.11 6.64
N LEU A 119 -3.11 9.10 7.53
CA LEU A 119 -3.76 10.39 7.30
C LEU A 119 -3.11 11.17 6.15
N ALA A 120 -1.77 11.15 6.05
CA ALA A 120 -1.06 11.76 4.94
C ALA A 120 -1.39 11.10 3.58
N VAL A 121 -1.50 9.77 3.56
CA VAL A 121 -1.91 8.99 2.37
C VAL A 121 -3.33 9.32 1.96
N LEU A 122 -4.29 9.32 2.90
CA LEU A 122 -5.68 9.66 2.62
C LEU A 122 -5.83 11.12 2.17
N GLY A 123 -5.11 12.05 2.81
CA GLY A 123 -5.08 13.45 2.43
C GLY A 123 -4.56 13.66 1.01
N ALA A 124 -3.44 13.02 0.66
CA ALA A 124 -2.91 13.05 -0.71
C ALA A 124 -3.89 12.42 -1.71
N HIS A 125 -4.55 11.32 -1.35
CA HIS A 125 -5.56 10.69 -2.20
C HIS A 125 -6.74 11.61 -2.48
N LEU A 126 -7.26 12.31 -1.47
CA LEU A 126 -8.37 13.26 -1.60
C LEU A 126 -8.02 14.48 -2.45
N ARG A 127 -6.78 14.97 -2.36
CA ARG A 127 -6.28 16.10 -3.15
C ARG A 127 -5.88 15.71 -4.57
N GLY A 128 -5.71 14.41 -4.85
CA GLY A 128 -5.17 13.92 -6.12
C GLY A 128 -3.66 14.12 -6.25
N ASP A 129 -2.97 14.31 -5.12
CA ASP A 129 -1.52 14.54 -5.07
C ASP A 129 -0.73 13.22 -5.18
N ARG A 130 0.58 13.35 -5.35
CA ARG A 130 1.50 12.22 -5.21
C ARG A 130 1.44 11.68 -3.78
N LEU A 131 1.33 10.35 -3.65
CA LEU A 131 1.34 9.69 -2.35
C LEU A 131 2.67 9.94 -1.62
N PRO A 132 2.61 10.21 -0.30
CA PRO A 132 3.81 10.34 0.52
C PRO A 132 4.54 9.00 0.55
N GLN A 133 5.87 9.06 0.68
CA GLN A 133 6.64 7.87 0.95
C GLN A 133 6.51 7.47 2.42
N PRO A 134 6.52 6.17 2.75
CA PRO A 134 6.50 5.73 4.14
C PRO A 134 7.76 6.24 4.86
N PRO A 135 7.63 6.83 6.07
CA PRO A 135 8.76 7.20 6.91
C PRO A 135 9.67 6.01 7.19
N GLU A 136 10.96 6.25 7.42
CA GLU A 136 11.93 5.18 7.68
C GLU A 136 11.54 4.31 8.87
N THR A 137 11.02 4.92 9.93
CA THR A 137 10.49 4.22 11.11
C THR A 137 9.36 3.26 10.75
N VAL A 138 8.42 3.68 9.90
CA VAL A 138 7.31 2.82 9.43
C VAL A 138 7.83 1.66 8.58
N ARG A 139 8.85 1.89 7.75
CA ARG A 139 9.50 0.82 6.96
C ARG A 139 10.20 -0.19 7.85
N ASN A 140 10.85 0.26 8.92
CA ASN A 140 11.51 -0.60 9.88
C ASN A 140 10.49 -1.45 10.66
N ILE A 141 9.41 -0.82 11.17
CA ILE A 141 8.31 -1.52 11.83
C ILE A 141 7.73 -2.60 10.92
N ARG A 142 7.51 -2.29 9.64
CA ARG A 142 7.02 -3.25 8.64
C ARG A 142 7.98 -4.43 8.45
N ARG A 143 9.29 -4.19 8.30
CA ARG A 143 10.28 -5.27 8.14
C ARG A 143 10.31 -6.21 9.35
N VAL A 144 10.30 -5.64 10.54
CA VAL A 144 10.27 -6.39 11.80
C VAL A 144 8.99 -7.20 11.92
N GLU A 145 7.84 -6.65 11.52
CA GLU A 145 6.57 -7.38 11.52
C GLU A 145 6.60 -8.57 10.57
N GLU A 146 7.09 -8.40 9.35
CA GLU A 146 7.22 -9.47 8.37
C GLU A 146 8.14 -10.59 8.88
N GLU A 147 9.23 -10.25 9.58
CA GLU A 147 10.13 -11.21 10.20
C GLU A 147 9.51 -11.91 11.42
N ALA A 148 8.85 -11.17 12.32
CA ALA A 148 8.20 -11.72 13.49
C ALA A 148 7.07 -12.71 13.11
N LEU A 149 6.28 -12.36 12.09
CA LEU A 149 5.25 -13.25 11.56
C LEU A 149 5.84 -14.48 10.87
N LYS A 150 6.97 -14.34 10.15
CA LYS A 150 7.68 -15.48 9.54
C LYS A 150 8.14 -16.47 10.61
N ILE A 151 8.67 -15.99 11.74
CA ILE A 151 9.09 -16.82 12.87
C ILE A 151 7.88 -17.50 13.52
N ARG A 152 6.80 -16.77 13.80
CA ARG A 152 5.56 -17.32 14.38
C ARG A 152 4.89 -18.37 13.48
N ALA A 153 5.01 -18.23 12.16
CA ALA A 153 4.50 -19.18 11.18
C ALA A 153 5.38 -20.44 11.00
N GLY A 154 6.43 -20.60 11.81
CA GLY A 154 7.35 -21.75 11.74
C GLY A 154 8.39 -21.64 10.63
N GLY A 155 8.56 -20.47 10.03
CA GLY A 155 9.66 -20.20 9.11
C GLY A 155 10.97 -20.07 9.87
N VAL A 156 11.99 -20.83 9.47
CA VAL A 156 13.37 -20.62 9.95
C VAL A 156 13.77 -19.19 9.59
N SER A 157 14.17 -18.43 10.61
CA SER A 157 14.72 -17.08 10.42
C SER A 157 15.99 -17.19 9.58
N GLU A 158 16.06 -16.47 8.46
CA GLU A 158 17.30 -16.33 7.67
C GLU A 158 18.32 -15.40 8.36
N ALA A 159 18.06 -14.99 9.60
CA ALA A 159 18.96 -14.17 10.41
C ALA A 159 20.13 -14.97 11.05
N SER A 160 20.54 -16.10 10.46
CA SER A 160 21.74 -16.83 10.90
C SER A 160 22.59 -17.23 9.71
N ALA A 161 23.18 -16.23 9.06
CA ALA A 161 24.33 -16.42 8.16
C ALA A 161 25.41 -15.35 8.35
N GLU A 162 25.33 -14.52 9.39
CA GLU A 162 26.33 -13.47 9.62
C GLU A 162 26.46 -13.17 11.12
N SER A 163 26.85 -14.18 11.89
CA SER A 163 27.59 -14.07 13.16
C SER A 163 27.75 -15.48 13.75
N ALA A 164 28.56 -16.29 13.08
CA ALA A 164 29.17 -17.47 13.67
C ALA A 164 30.67 -17.43 13.38
N GLU A 165 31.33 -16.35 13.81
CA GLU A 165 32.73 -16.46 14.22
C GLU A 165 32.75 -16.70 15.73
N SER A 166 32.49 -17.97 16.06
CA SER A 166 33.13 -18.61 17.20
C SER A 166 34.55 -18.95 16.75
N GLY A 167 35.56 -18.54 17.53
CA GLY A 167 36.94 -18.92 17.24
C GLY A 167 37.95 -18.42 18.25
N ALA A 168 38.15 -19.19 19.32
CA ALA A 168 39.43 -19.28 20.02
C ALA A 168 39.56 -20.67 20.67
N ASP A 169 40.01 -21.66 19.89
CA ASP A 169 41.21 -22.45 20.24
C ASP A 169 41.75 -23.27 19.04
N GLU A 170 43.06 -23.10 18.80
CA GLU A 170 44.10 -23.87 18.08
C GLU A 170 43.95 -24.61 16.70
N PRO A 171 45.09 -24.79 15.96
CA PRO A 171 45.19 -24.98 14.49
C PRO A 171 45.81 -26.36 14.11
N PRO A 172 46.46 -26.55 12.93
CA PRO A 172 45.96 -26.52 11.56
C PRO A 172 46.16 -27.87 10.83
N ALA A 173 45.39 -28.16 9.77
CA ALA A 173 45.80 -29.13 8.75
C ALA A 173 45.20 -28.80 7.38
N GLU A 174 46.05 -28.19 6.55
CA GLU A 174 46.29 -28.48 5.14
C GLU A 174 45.14 -28.76 4.14
N THR A 175 45.29 -28.06 3.01
CA THR A 175 44.84 -28.38 1.65
C THR A 175 43.40 -28.05 1.23
N ALA A 176 43.25 -26.85 0.67
CA ALA A 176 42.36 -26.61 -0.48
C ALA A 176 42.89 -27.41 -1.71
N PRO A 177 42.14 -27.63 -2.83
CA PRO A 177 41.00 -26.81 -3.26
C PRO A 177 39.85 -27.53 -4.02
N LYS A 178 38.83 -26.69 -4.36
CA LYS A 178 38.15 -26.59 -5.68
C LYS A 178 36.74 -27.20 -5.79
N ILE A 179 35.69 -26.38 -5.61
CA ILE A 179 34.43 -26.54 -6.34
C ILE A 179 33.88 -25.19 -6.84
N THR A 180 33.96 -25.08 -8.17
CA THR A 180 33.29 -24.23 -9.18
C THR A 180 32.25 -23.18 -8.76
N SER A 181 32.57 -21.91 -8.99
CA SER A 181 31.59 -20.80 -9.03
C SER A 181 30.77 -20.84 -10.34
N ARG A 182 29.45 -20.99 -10.24
CA ARG A 182 28.52 -20.92 -11.38
C ARG A 182 27.98 -19.48 -11.54
N LYS A 183 28.21 -18.90 -12.72
CA LYS A 183 27.85 -17.53 -13.16
C LYS A 183 26.42 -17.10 -12.80
N VAL A 184 26.30 -15.98 -12.08
CA VAL A 184 25.06 -15.17 -12.00
C VAL A 184 25.05 -14.19 -13.16
N ARG A 185 24.00 -14.27 -13.99
CA ARG A 185 23.78 -13.47 -15.20
C ARG A 185 23.15 -12.12 -14.82
N THR A 186 23.96 -11.08 -14.72
CA THR A 186 23.54 -9.68 -14.59
C THR A 186 23.00 -9.15 -15.94
N LYS A 187 21.79 -8.61 -15.96
CA LYS A 187 21.23 -7.89 -17.12
C LYS A 187 21.75 -6.44 -17.14
N PRO A 188 22.15 -5.89 -18.30
CA PRO A 188 22.76 -4.58 -18.40
C PRO A 188 21.74 -3.45 -18.32
N ARG A 189 22.06 -2.43 -17.51
CA ARG A 189 21.33 -1.16 -17.38
C ARG A 189 21.89 -0.19 -18.44
N THR A 190 21.06 0.18 -19.41
CA THR A 190 21.40 1.14 -20.46
C THR A 190 21.51 2.55 -19.89
N THR A 191 22.71 3.12 -19.93
CA THR A 191 22.98 4.54 -19.66
C THR A 191 22.65 5.36 -20.90
N ARG A 192 21.62 6.20 -20.82
CA ARG A 192 21.35 7.23 -21.83
C ARG A 192 22.36 8.36 -21.64
N ARG A 193 23.22 8.51 -22.64
CA ARG A 193 24.28 9.52 -22.80
C ARG A 193 23.68 10.93 -22.76
N ALA A 194 24.26 11.78 -21.91
CA ALA A 194 24.10 13.23 -21.96
C ALA A 194 24.74 13.75 -23.26
N ALA A 195 24.00 14.55 -24.01
CA ALA A 195 24.52 15.30 -25.13
C ALA A 195 24.90 16.70 -24.61
N GLU A 196 26.20 16.94 -24.52
CA GLU A 196 26.81 18.25 -24.37
C GLU A 196 27.87 18.33 -25.46
N ALA A 197 27.73 19.29 -26.36
CA ALA A 197 28.71 19.65 -27.37
C ALA A 197 28.67 21.18 -27.50
N ASP A 198 29.60 21.78 -26.76
CA ASP A 198 30.36 23.01 -26.88
C ASP A 198 29.79 24.30 -27.54
N PRO A 199 30.07 25.47 -26.92
CA PRO A 199 30.13 26.78 -27.55
C PRO A 199 31.54 27.13 -28.09
N LEU A 200 31.61 28.19 -28.92
CA LEU A 200 32.79 28.88 -29.51
C LEU A 200 33.26 28.25 -30.85
N ASP A 201 33.41 28.94 -31.98
CA ASP A 201 33.67 30.34 -32.34
C ASP A 201 32.76 30.84 -33.47
#